data_AF-E2S7Q9-F1
#
_entry.id   AF-E2S7Q9-F1
#
_cell.length_a   1.000
_cell.length_b   1.000
_cell.length_c   1.000
_cell.angle_alpha   90.00
_cell.angle_beta   90.00
_cell.angle_gamma   90.00
#
_symmetry.space_group_name_H-M   'P 1'
#
loop_
_entity.id
_entity.type
_entity.pdbx_description
1 polymer ?
#
loop_
_entity_poly.entity_id
_entity_poly.type
_entity_poly.pdbx_seq_one_letter_code
_entity_poly.pdbx_strand_id
1 'polypeptide(L)'
;MPKGGARVNSGPPPDPNALRRDRPKDKDGWMTLPAKGRRGRVPRFPLLPHKARAEQDVGDDPDGSKLTVVRAEDLDDRELQLWREAWKTPQAEAWEKFGWHHDVALYIRHLAAAELGDMKAASEMRQWSDRIGLNPVAMLRLRWRISVDELGARRAAAPTGEQPPARGSDLRKRLSAVTDDEQA
;
A
#
# COMPACT_ATOMS: atom_id res chain seq x y z
N MET A 1 13.65 -10.77 59.98
CA MET A 1 13.86 -11.52 58.72
C MET A 1 13.54 -10.60 57.55
N PRO A 2 14.48 -10.32 56.65
CA PRO A 2 14.25 -9.45 55.49
C PRO A 2 13.41 -10.20 54.45
N LYS A 3 12.25 -9.64 54.05
CA LYS A 3 11.45 -10.17 52.94
C LYS A 3 12.05 -9.68 51.62
N GLY A 4 12.46 -10.63 50.78
CA GLY A 4 13.07 -10.40 49.47
C GLY A 4 12.21 -9.51 48.57
N GLY A 5 12.89 -8.63 47.84
CA GLY A 5 12.31 -7.58 47.00
C GLY A 5 11.40 -8.11 45.89
N ALA A 6 10.47 -7.23 45.49
CA ALA A 6 9.64 -7.40 44.31
C ALA A 6 10.55 -7.65 43.10
N ARG A 7 10.46 -8.85 42.52
CA ARG A 7 11.07 -9.13 41.23
C ARG A 7 10.34 -8.26 40.22
N VAL A 8 10.96 -7.14 39.86
CA VAL A 8 10.67 -6.40 38.64
C VAL A 8 10.62 -7.43 37.52
N ASN A 9 9.44 -7.60 36.92
CA ASN A 9 9.20 -8.48 35.78
C ASN A 9 10.14 -8.08 34.64
N SER A 10 11.35 -8.67 34.65
CA SER A 10 12.43 -8.38 33.71
C SER A 10 12.27 -9.26 32.48
N GLY A 11 11.08 -9.22 31.89
CA GLY A 11 10.82 -9.79 30.57
C GLY A 11 11.09 -8.73 29.50
N PRO A 12 11.44 -9.13 28.27
CA PRO A 12 11.37 -8.23 27.12
C PRO A 12 10.01 -7.52 27.11
N PRO A 13 9.97 -6.23 26.74
CA PRO A 13 8.70 -5.50 26.66
C PRO A 13 7.70 -6.33 25.84
N PRO A 14 6.45 -6.47 26.31
CA PRO A 14 5.44 -7.26 25.62
C PRO A 14 5.38 -6.88 24.14
N ASP A 15 5.45 -7.88 23.26
CA ASP A 15 5.34 -7.64 21.83
C ASP A 15 4.01 -6.91 21.55
N PRO A 16 4.05 -5.70 20.96
CA PRO A 16 2.84 -4.95 20.65
C PRO A 16 1.92 -5.72 19.69
N ASN A 17 2.44 -6.68 18.94
CA ASN A 17 1.69 -7.46 17.97
C ASN A 17 1.07 -8.76 18.54
N ALA A 18 1.37 -9.13 19.78
CA ALA A 18 0.91 -10.39 20.36
C ALA A 18 -0.60 -10.36 20.69
N LEU A 19 -1.37 -11.26 20.05
CA LEU A 19 -2.79 -11.48 20.40
C LEU A 19 -2.88 -12.24 21.72
N ARG A 20 -3.59 -11.68 22.70
CA ARG A 20 -3.90 -12.40 23.94
C ARG A 20 -5.29 -13.01 23.84
N ARG A 21 -5.38 -14.33 23.99
CA ARG A 21 -6.63 -15.10 23.87
C ARG A 21 -7.76 -14.56 24.78
N ASP A 22 -7.41 -14.04 25.95
CA ASP A 22 -8.39 -13.56 26.94
C ASP A 22 -8.79 -12.09 26.77
N ARG A 23 -8.17 -11.35 25.84
CA ARG A 23 -8.54 -9.94 25.59
C ARG A 23 -9.68 -9.90 24.58
N PRO A 24 -10.88 -9.38 24.94
CA PRO A 24 -12.03 -9.36 24.04
C PRO A 24 -11.76 -8.65 22.72
N LYS A 25 -10.92 -7.60 22.75
CA LYS A 25 -10.49 -6.92 21.54
C LYS A 25 -9.79 -7.90 20.61
N ASP A 26 -8.91 -8.80 21.07
CA ASP A 26 -7.99 -9.60 20.23
C ASP A 26 -8.67 -10.76 19.48
N LYS A 27 -9.99 -10.91 19.62
CA LYS A 27 -10.78 -11.95 18.94
C LYS A 27 -10.85 -11.78 17.41
N ASP A 28 -10.71 -10.54 16.90
CA ASP A 28 -10.86 -10.26 15.45
C ASP A 28 -9.65 -10.67 14.59
N GLY A 29 -8.54 -11.10 15.21
CA GLY A 29 -7.32 -11.51 14.50
C GLY A 29 -6.60 -10.36 13.76
N TRP A 30 -5.50 -10.69 13.09
CA TRP A 30 -4.70 -9.74 12.29
C TRP A 30 -5.06 -9.81 10.80
N MET A 31 -5.33 -8.67 10.18
CA MET A 31 -5.37 -8.56 8.71
C MET A 31 -3.95 -8.44 8.18
N THR A 32 -3.58 -9.35 7.25
CA THR A 32 -2.26 -9.33 6.61
C THR A 32 -2.38 -8.68 5.23
N LEU A 33 -1.70 -7.56 5.04
CA LEU A 33 -1.66 -6.79 3.79
C LEU A 33 -0.44 -7.20 2.95
N PRO A 34 -0.53 -7.22 1.61
CA PRO A 34 0.59 -7.62 0.77
C PRO A 34 1.67 -6.54 0.72
N ALA A 35 2.93 -6.90 0.97
CA ALA A 35 4.06 -5.95 0.89
C ALA A 35 4.21 -5.27 -0.48
N LYS A 36 3.84 -5.95 -1.56
CA LYS A 36 3.91 -5.39 -2.93
C LYS A 36 2.82 -4.36 -3.23
N GLY A 37 1.91 -4.12 -2.29
CA GLY A 37 0.79 -3.23 -2.48
C GLY A 37 -0.44 -3.88 -3.12
N ARG A 38 -1.51 -3.10 -3.23
CA ARG A 38 -2.74 -3.50 -3.92
C ARG A 38 -2.47 -3.69 -5.42
N ARG A 39 -3.04 -4.76 -5.99
CA ARG A 39 -3.06 -5.01 -7.44
C ARG A 39 -4.39 -4.57 -8.05
N GLY A 40 -4.37 -4.19 -9.33
CA GLY A 40 -5.59 -3.87 -10.08
C GLY A 40 -5.66 -2.40 -10.51
N ARG A 41 -6.82 -2.02 -11.07
CA ARG A 41 -7.06 -0.65 -11.50
C ARG A 41 -7.33 0.23 -10.28
N VAL A 42 -6.67 1.39 -10.23
CA VAL A 42 -6.97 2.43 -9.24
C VAL A 42 -8.43 2.87 -9.41
N PRO A 43 -9.22 2.93 -8.33
CA PRO A 43 -10.62 3.36 -8.41
C PRO A 43 -10.71 4.81 -8.87
N ARG A 44 -11.86 5.21 -9.40
CA ARG A 44 -12.09 6.61 -9.77
C ARG A 44 -12.06 7.48 -8.51
N PHE A 45 -11.42 8.65 -8.60
CA PHE A 45 -11.43 9.64 -7.52
C PHE A 45 -12.88 10.11 -7.26
N PRO A 46 -13.41 9.96 -6.04
CA PRO A 46 -14.83 10.12 -5.78
C PRO A 46 -15.24 11.57 -5.47
N LEU A 47 -14.29 12.45 -5.12
CA LEU A 47 -14.60 13.84 -4.81
C LEU A 47 -14.77 14.68 -6.07
N LEU A 48 -15.63 15.69 -5.98
CA LEU A 48 -15.78 16.69 -7.03
C LEU A 48 -14.51 17.55 -7.12
N PRO A 49 -14.17 18.02 -8.33
CA PRO A 49 -13.05 18.94 -8.53
C PRO A 49 -13.24 20.22 -7.72
N HIS A 50 -12.14 20.91 -7.42
CA HIS A 50 -12.22 22.23 -6.82
C HIS A 50 -12.97 23.17 -7.75
N LYS A 51 -13.83 24.02 -7.17
CA LYS A 51 -14.42 25.09 -7.94
C LYS A 51 -13.29 26.00 -8.40
N ALA A 52 -13.15 26.18 -9.72
CA ALA A 52 -12.38 27.30 -10.25
C ALA A 52 -12.86 28.55 -9.50
N ARG A 53 -11.94 29.24 -8.82
CA ARG A 53 -12.26 30.49 -8.16
C ARG A 53 -12.72 31.42 -9.27
N ALA A 54 -14.03 31.59 -9.41
CA ALA A 54 -14.58 32.52 -10.39
C ALA A 54 -13.89 33.86 -10.17
N GLU A 55 -13.56 34.55 -11.26
CA GLU A 55 -12.77 35.78 -11.38
C GLU A 55 -13.17 36.95 -10.43
N GLN A 56 -14.16 36.78 -9.56
CA GLN A 56 -14.76 37.77 -8.68
C GLN A 56 -13.93 38.21 -7.46
N ASP A 57 -12.75 37.63 -7.22
CA ASP A 57 -11.85 38.06 -6.14
C ASP A 57 -10.55 38.72 -6.65
N VAL A 58 -10.49 39.12 -7.92
CA VAL A 58 -9.50 40.13 -8.33
C VAL A 58 -10.02 41.47 -7.83
N GLY A 59 -9.90 41.69 -6.52
CA GLY A 59 -9.81 43.03 -5.99
C GLY A 59 -8.66 43.71 -6.72
N ASP A 60 -8.94 44.88 -7.26
CA ASP A 60 -7.95 45.74 -7.92
C ASP A 60 -6.92 46.14 -6.86
N ASP A 61 -5.89 45.31 -6.69
CA ASP A 61 -4.81 45.49 -5.72
C ASP A 61 -3.69 46.26 -6.44
N PRO A 62 -3.55 47.58 -6.24
CA PRO A 62 -2.65 48.41 -7.04
C PRO A 62 -1.16 48.15 -6.75
N ASP A 63 -0.85 47.41 -5.68
CA ASP A 63 0.52 47.18 -5.19
C ASP A 63 1.16 45.88 -5.72
N GLY A 64 0.48 45.14 -6.60
CA GLY A 64 1.12 44.14 -7.47
C GLY A 64 1.88 43.00 -6.77
N SER A 65 1.61 42.74 -5.49
CA SER A 65 2.16 41.57 -4.79
C SER A 65 1.46 40.31 -5.31
N LYS A 66 1.98 39.78 -6.42
CA LYS A 66 1.52 38.51 -7.00
C LYS A 66 1.79 37.38 -6.00
N LEU A 67 0.87 37.14 -5.07
CA LEU A 67 0.71 35.80 -4.52
C LEU A 67 0.49 34.88 -5.72
N THR A 68 1.32 33.85 -5.86
CA THR A 68 1.09 32.79 -6.84
C THR A 68 -0.23 32.11 -6.47
N VAL A 69 -1.32 32.54 -7.10
CA VAL A 69 -2.62 31.91 -6.98
C VAL A 69 -2.50 30.55 -7.65
N VAL A 70 -2.40 29.49 -6.85
CA VAL A 70 -2.50 28.12 -7.36
C VAL A 70 -3.89 27.97 -7.98
N ARG A 71 -3.95 27.52 -9.22
CA ARG A 71 -5.24 27.33 -9.90
C ARG A 71 -5.92 26.08 -9.34
N ALA A 72 -7.25 26.05 -9.41
CA ALA A 72 -8.03 24.91 -8.91
C ALA A 72 -7.64 23.61 -9.63
N GLU A 73 -7.31 23.70 -10.92
CA GLU A 73 -6.93 22.58 -11.77
C GLU A 73 -5.59 21.96 -11.33
N ASP A 74 -4.63 22.78 -10.91
CA ASP A 74 -3.31 22.31 -10.43
C ASP A 74 -3.46 21.47 -9.15
N LEU A 75 -4.40 21.86 -8.28
CA LEU A 75 -4.75 21.11 -7.08
C LEU A 75 -5.43 19.78 -7.41
N ASP A 76 -6.40 19.79 -8.32
CA ASP A 76 -7.10 18.57 -8.73
C ASP A 76 -6.13 17.55 -9.38
N ASP A 77 -5.19 18.01 -10.20
CA ASP A 77 -4.15 17.17 -10.79
C ASP A 77 -3.23 16.59 -9.70
N ARG A 78 -2.88 17.40 -8.70
CA ARG A 78 -2.08 16.95 -7.55
C ARG A 78 -2.82 15.91 -6.71
N GLU A 79 -4.10 16.12 -6.44
CA GLU A 79 -4.96 15.15 -5.75
C GLU A 79 -5.02 13.82 -6.51
N LEU A 80 -5.19 13.86 -7.83
CA LEU A 80 -5.22 12.67 -8.67
C LEU A 80 -3.89 11.91 -8.67
N GLN A 81 -2.76 12.62 -8.63
CA GLN A 81 -1.45 11.99 -8.49
C GLN A 81 -1.33 11.28 -7.14
N LEU A 82 -1.60 11.98 -6.04
CA LEU A 82 -1.55 11.44 -4.68
C LEU A 82 -2.50 10.25 -4.50
N TRP A 83 -3.68 10.31 -5.12
CA TRP A 83 -4.62 9.19 -5.17
C TRP A 83 -4.02 7.95 -5.84
N ARG A 84 -3.44 8.10 -7.03
CA ARG A 84 -2.79 6.96 -7.73
C ARG A 84 -1.63 6.38 -6.94
N GLU A 85 -0.89 7.19 -6.19
CA GLU A 85 0.21 6.74 -5.34
C GLU A 85 -0.31 6.00 -4.10
N ALA A 86 -1.30 6.56 -3.41
CA ALA A 86 -1.91 5.93 -2.23
C ALA A 86 -2.48 4.54 -2.54
N TRP A 87 -3.14 4.38 -3.70
CA TRP A 87 -3.72 3.09 -4.10
C TRP A 87 -2.71 2.03 -4.55
N LYS A 88 -1.40 2.35 -4.60
CA LYS A 88 -0.31 1.36 -4.79
C LYS A 88 0.19 0.79 -3.46
N THR A 89 -0.23 1.33 -2.33
CA THR A 89 0.25 0.88 -1.01
C THR A 89 -0.39 -0.45 -0.58
N PRO A 90 0.18 -1.17 0.41
CA PRO A 90 -0.47 -2.34 1.01
C PRO A 90 -1.83 -2.02 1.65
N GLN A 91 -1.96 -0.85 2.27
CA GLN A 91 -3.15 -0.37 2.98
C GLN A 91 -4.37 -0.28 2.06
N ALA A 92 -4.13 -0.02 0.77
CA ALA A 92 -5.15 0.04 -0.25
C ALA A 92 -6.01 -1.23 -0.38
N GLU A 93 -5.48 -2.41 -0.06
CA GLU A 93 -6.28 -3.64 -0.04
C GLU A 93 -7.33 -3.62 1.07
N ALA A 94 -6.97 -3.08 2.25
CA ALA A 94 -7.92 -2.88 3.33
C ALA A 94 -8.97 -1.82 2.97
N TRP A 95 -8.55 -0.70 2.37
CA TRP A 95 -9.47 0.36 1.96
C TRP A 95 -10.49 -0.15 0.94
N GLU A 96 -10.06 -0.96 -0.03
CA GLU A 96 -10.97 -1.61 -0.98
C GLU A 96 -11.94 -2.55 -0.26
N LYS A 97 -11.42 -3.44 0.60
CA LYS A 97 -12.23 -4.41 1.35
C LYS A 97 -13.32 -3.74 2.20
N PHE A 98 -13.02 -2.60 2.80
CA PHE A 98 -13.97 -1.86 3.65
C PHE A 98 -14.74 -0.75 2.92
N GLY A 99 -14.46 -0.52 1.63
CA GLY A 99 -15.15 0.50 0.83
C GLY A 99 -14.79 1.94 1.17
N TRP A 100 -13.63 2.21 1.80
CA TRP A 100 -13.20 3.51 2.33
C TRP A 100 -12.73 4.52 1.27
N HIS A 101 -13.30 4.49 0.07
CA HIS A 101 -12.87 5.33 -1.06
C HIS A 101 -12.97 6.84 -0.76
N HIS A 102 -14.10 7.29 -0.20
CA HIS A 102 -14.29 8.69 0.16
C HIS A 102 -13.36 9.13 1.28
N ASP A 103 -13.09 8.24 2.23
CA ASP A 103 -12.24 8.54 3.38
C ASP A 103 -10.79 8.78 2.97
N VAL A 104 -10.27 7.93 2.09
CA VAL A 104 -8.95 8.08 1.49
C VAL A 104 -8.90 9.35 0.62
N ALA A 105 -9.98 9.67 -0.09
CA ALA A 105 -10.02 10.86 -0.93
C ALA A 105 -10.02 12.16 -0.12
N LEU A 106 -10.73 12.20 1.01
CA LEU A 106 -10.69 13.33 1.95
C LEU A 106 -9.31 13.50 2.58
N TYR A 107 -8.65 12.40 2.94
CA TYR A 107 -7.25 12.44 3.37
C TYR A 107 -6.34 13.11 2.31
N ILE A 108 -6.48 12.72 1.03
CA ILE A 108 -5.68 13.27 -0.06
C ILE A 108 -5.96 14.75 -0.29
N ARG A 109 -7.23 15.17 -0.23
CA ARG A 109 -7.61 16.58 -0.33
C ARG A 109 -6.96 17.43 0.76
N HIS A 110 -6.96 16.93 1.99
CA HIS A 110 -6.28 17.60 3.10
C HIS A 110 -4.75 17.58 2.95
N LEU A 111 -4.17 16.51 2.41
CA LEU A 111 -2.75 16.43 2.12
C LEU A 111 -2.33 17.46 1.05
N ALA A 112 -3.07 17.55 -0.06
CA ALA A 112 -2.78 18.50 -1.14
C ALA A 112 -2.87 19.96 -0.65
N ALA A 113 -3.90 20.30 0.13
CA ALA A 113 -4.02 21.63 0.74
C ALA A 113 -2.90 21.91 1.77
N ALA A 114 -2.49 20.89 2.53
CA ALA A 114 -1.38 21.01 3.48
C ALA A 114 -0.03 21.27 2.78
N GLU A 115 0.21 20.69 1.61
CA GLU A 115 1.40 20.95 0.79
C GLU A 115 1.51 22.43 0.37
N LEU A 116 0.37 23.13 0.27
CA LEU A 116 0.31 24.58 0.01
C LEU A 116 0.47 25.45 1.27
N GLY A 117 0.68 24.85 2.43
CA GLY A 117 0.88 25.55 3.71
C GLY A 117 -0.41 25.77 4.52
N ASP A 118 -1.55 25.16 4.16
CA ASP A 118 -2.74 25.20 5.01
C ASP A 118 -2.55 24.34 6.27
N MET A 119 -2.24 25.00 7.38
CA MET A 119 -2.02 24.36 8.68
C MET A 119 -3.27 23.69 9.28
N LYS A 120 -4.47 24.15 8.92
CA LYS A 120 -5.72 23.49 9.34
C LYS A 120 -5.90 22.19 8.56
N ALA A 121 -5.68 22.23 7.24
CA ALA A 121 -5.68 21.02 6.42
C ALA A 121 -4.61 20.02 6.88
N ALA A 122 -3.41 20.47 7.24
CA ALA A 122 -2.37 19.61 7.80
C ALA A 122 -2.80 18.90 9.10
N SER A 123 -3.62 19.57 9.92
CA SER A 123 -4.13 19.00 11.17
C SER A 123 -5.22 17.96 10.91
N GLU A 124 -6.13 18.22 9.97
CA GLU A 124 -7.13 17.25 9.52
C GLU A 124 -6.47 16.03 8.86
N MET A 125 -5.51 16.26 7.95
CA MET A 125 -4.74 15.21 7.29
C MET A 125 -4.15 14.20 8.30
N ARG A 126 -3.62 14.66 9.42
CA ARG A 126 -3.09 13.78 10.48
C ARG A 126 -4.20 12.91 11.11
N GLN A 127 -5.36 13.49 11.42
CA GLN A 127 -6.48 12.74 11.98
C GLN A 127 -6.98 11.66 11.00
N TRP A 128 -7.08 12.02 9.72
CA TRP A 128 -7.46 11.10 8.66
C TRP A 128 -6.43 9.99 8.45
N SER A 129 -5.13 10.31 8.51
CA SER A 129 -4.03 9.33 8.45
C SER A 129 -4.16 8.25 9.52
N ASP A 130 -4.52 8.65 10.74
CA ASP A 130 -4.76 7.72 11.84
C ASP A 130 -6.04 6.89 11.63
N ARG A 131 -7.06 7.44 10.97
CA ARG A 131 -8.32 6.73 10.69
C ARG A 131 -8.17 5.66 9.62
N ILE A 132 -7.37 5.92 8.59
CA ILE A 132 -7.21 5.02 7.44
C ILE A 132 -5.98 4.11 7.54
N GLY A 133 -5.27 4.11 8.66
CA GLY A 133 -4.21 3.12 8.91
C GLY A 133 -2.88 3.39 8.22
N LEU A 134 -2.53 4.65 7.96
CA LEU A 134 -1.25 5.03 7.33
C LEU A 134 -0.08 5.11 8.32
N ASN A 135 -0.37 5.31 9.61
CA ASN A 135 0.62 5.38 10.69
C ASN A 135 0.78 4.01 11.38
N PRO A 136 2.01 3.59 11.81
CA PRO A 136 2.21 2.39 12.63
C PRO A 136 1.26 2.21 13.82
N VAL A 137 0.92 3.28 14.54
CA VAL A 137 -0.02 3.21 15.67
C VAL A 137 -1.44 2.90 15.18
N ALA A 138 -1.85 3.49 14.06
CA ALA A 138 -3.12 3.22 13.44
C ALA A 138 -3.19 1.79 12.89
N MET A 139 -2.12 1.30 12.26
CA MET A 139 -2.01 -0.08 11.81
C MET A 139 -2.16 -1.06 12.97
N LEU A 140 -1.52 -0.80 14.12
CA LEU A 140 -1.69 -1.61 15.32
C LEU A 140 -3.16 -1.59 15.82
N ARG A 141 -3.79 -0.41 15.86
CA ARG A 141 -5.19 -0.25 16.29
C ARG A 141 -6.18 -0.98 15.37
N LEU A 142 -5.93 -0.94 14.06
CA LEU A 142 -6.73 -1.62 13.03
C LEU A 142 -6.37 -3.10 12.89
N ARG A 143 -5.34 -3.57 13.60
CA ARG A 143 -4.73 -4.90 13.47
C ARG A 143 -4.33 -5.24 12.05
N TRP A 144 -3.71 -4.29 11.39
CA TRP A 144 -3.11 -4.50 10.08
C TRP A 144 -1.62 -4.75 10.23
N ARG A 145 -1.12 -5.79 9.58
CA ARG A 145 0.30 -6.07 9.44
C ARG A 145 0.64 -6.23 7.97
N ILE A 146 1.80 -5.77 7.55
CA ILE A 146 2.29 -6.01 6.20
C ILE A 146 3.03 -7.34 6.18
N SER A 147 2.73 -8.21 5.20
CA SER A 147 3.47 -9.46 5.00
C SER A 147 4.93 -9.16 4.70
N VAL A 148 5.88 -9.76 5.41
CA VAL A 148 7.29 -9.74 4.98
C VAL A 148 7.39 -10.50 3.66
N ASP A 149 7.86 -9.87 2.59
CA ASP A 149 8.02 -10.53 1.28
C ASP A 149 9.25 -11.46 1.28
N GLU A 150 9.20 -12.55 2.06
CA GLU A 150 10.21 -13.63 1.99
C GLU A 150 10.26 -14.27 0.59
N LEU A 151 9.20 -14.11 -0.22
CA LEU A 151 9.09 -14.60 -1.60
C LEU A 151 9.76 -13.68 -2.64
N GLY A 152 10.05 -12.42 -2.31
CA GLY A 152 10.92 -11.54 -3.09
C GLY A 152 12.38 -11.91 -2.87
N ALA A 153 12.76 -12.15 -1.61
CA ALA A 153 14.08 -12.64 -1.24
C ALA A 153 14.36 -14.04 -1.84
N ARG A 154 13.41 -14.99 -1.80
CA ARG A 154 13.57 -16.32 -2.43
C ARG A 154 13.62 -16.30 -3.96
N ARG A 155 13.02 -15.30 -4.62
CA ARG A 155 13.12 -15.11 -6.09
C ARG A 155 14.40 -14.38 -6.50
N ALA A 156 14.89 -13.46 -5.68
CA ALA A 156 16.17 -12.79 -5.89
C ALA A 156 17.37 -13.68 -5.50
N ALA A 157 17.21 -14.59 -4.54
CA ALA A 157 18.21 -15.55 -4.09
C ALA A 157 18.27 -16.83 -4.94
N ALA A 158 17.44 -16.95 -5.98
CA ALA A 158 17.55 -18.02 -6.96
C ALA A 158 17.98 -17.47 -8.34
N PRO A 159 19.26 -17.19 -8.56
CA PRO A 159 19.88 -17.42 -9.86
C PRO A 159 20.56 -18.81 -9.86
N THR A 160 20.54 -19.48 -11.02
CA THR A 160 21.29 -20.72 -11.32
C THR A 160 20.58 -22.02 -10.95
N GLY A 161 19.53 -22.33 -11.70
CA GLY A 161 19.12 -23.71 -11.99
C GLY A 161 19.39 -23.99 -13.45
N GLU A 162 20.50 -24.67 -13.70
CA GLU A 162 20.97 -25.15 -15.00
C GLU A 162 19.86 -25.84 -15.79
N GLN A 163 19.67 -25.40 -17.03
CA GLN A 163 18.73 -25.98 -17.98
C GLN A 163 19.24 -27.38 -18.36
N PRO A 164 18.50 -28.49 -18.10
CA PRO A 164 18.96 -29.81 -18.51
C PRO A 164 19.05 -29.87 -20.05
N PRO A 165 20.05 -30.54 -20.63
CA PRO A 165 20.17 -30.61 -22.08
C PRO A 165 18.95 -31.33 -22.66
N ALA A 166 18.40 -30.75 -23.73
CA ALA A 166 17.25 -31.26 -24.45
C ALA A 166 17.49 -32.71 -24.88
N ARG A 167 16.72 -33.64 -24.32
CA ARG A 167 16.67 -35.03 -24.80
C ARG A 167 15.99 -35.02 -26.17
N GLY A 168 16.73 -35.53 -27.17
CA GLY A 168 16.42 -35.42 -28.59
C GLY A 168 15.06 -35.96 -29.00
N SER A 169 14.49 -35.31 -30.02
CA SER A 169 13.32 -35.79 -30.76
C SER A 169 13.72 -36.29 -32.15
N ASP A 170 14.71 -37.18 -32.21
CA ASP A 170 15.08 -37.90 -33.45
C ASP A 170 14.28 -39.19 -33.64
N LEU A 171 12.95 -39.13 -33.43
CA LEU A 171 12.03 -40.24 -33.67
C LEU A 171 11.32 -40.17 -35.04
N ARG A 172 11.64 -39.18 -35.88
CA ARG A 172 11.03 -39.02 -37.23
C ARG A 172 12.00 -39.16 -38.41
N LYS A 173 13.19 -39.74 -38.22
CA LYS A 173 14.21 -39.78 -39.29
C LYS A 173 14.98 -41.10 -39.49
N ARG A 174 14.48 -42.24 -38.98
CA ARG A 174 15.10 -43.57 -39.24
C ARG A 174 14.15 -44.63 -39.80
N LEU A 175 13.09 -44.20 -40.48
CA LEU A 175 12.40 -45.03 -41.48
C LEU A 175 13.08 -44.80 -42.83
N SER A 176 14.10 -45.61 -43.15
CA SER A 176 14.39 -45.95 -44.55
C SER A 176 15.27 -47.21 -44.64
N ALA A 177 14.74 -48.23 -45.33
CA ALA A 177 15.40 -49.36 -46.01
C ALA A 177 16.39 -50.20 -45.18
N VAL A 178 16.26 -51.52 -45.07
CA VAL A 178 16.39 -52.48 -46.18
C VAL A 178 15.73 -53.81 -45.79
N THR A 179 14.99 -54.36 -46.74
CA THR A 179 14.52 -55.74 -46.89
C THR A 179 15.67 -56.76 -46.80
N ASP A 180 15.51 -57.84 -46.04
CA ASP A 180 15.42 -59.18 -46.63
C ASP A 180 15.16 -60.27 -45.56
N ASP A 181 14.38 -61.24 -46.03
CA ASP A 181 13.66 -62.30 -45.35
C ASP A 181 14.55 -63.57 -45.33
N GLU A 182 14.71 -64.22 -44.18
CA GLU A 182 15.44 -65.49 -44.06
C GLU A 182 14.52 -66.54 -43.40
N GLN A 183 14.01 -67.44 -44.24
CA GLN A 183 13.27 -68.66 -43.89
C GLN A 183 14.06 -69.86 -44.42
N ALA A 184 14.55 -70.72 -43.50
CA ALA A 184 14.70 -72.16 -43.67
C ALA A 184 14.88 -72.82 -42.29
#